data_AF-A0A4Q3H7J1-F1
#
_entry.id   AF-A0A4Q3H7J1-F1
#
_cell.length_a   1.000
_cell.length_b   1.000
_cell.length_c   1.000
_cell.angle_alpha   90.00
_cell.angle_beta   90.00
_cell.angle_gamma   90.00
#
_symmetry.space_group_name_H-M   'P 1'
#
loop_
_entity.id
_entity.type
_entity.pdbx_description
1 polymer ?
#
loop_
_entity_poly.entity_id
_entity_poly.type
_entity_poly.pdbx_seq_one_letter_code
_entity_poly.pdbx_strand_id
1 'polypeptide(L)'
;MAQNWNPTSWRSKSIQQVPDYPDMAALDATEARLAKFPPLVFAGEARRLKASLAKVSEGQGFLLQGGDCAESFAEHGADTIRDFFRAFLQMAVVLTFGAQQPVVKVGRIAGQFAKPRSSGIEKKGDVELPSYRGDIINGIEFTPEARIPDPERQIMAYRQSAATLNLLRAFAMGGYANLDNVHKWMLGFVKDSPQGEQYKKLADRISETMDFMAAIGINSENNHALRETDFFTSHEALLLGYEQALTRVDSTSGDWYATSGHMIWIGDRTRQPDHAHVEYCRGIKNPIGLKCGPSLSADGLLELIDILNPANEAGRLTLICRFGHDKVGEHLPRLI
;
A
#
# COMPACT_ATOMS: atom_id res chain seq x y z
N MET A 1 10.07 20.94 -9.94
CA MET A 1 9.31 20.89 -8.67
C MET A 1 7.91 21.42 -8.91
N ALA A 2 6.89 20.88 -8.24
CA ALA A 2 5.54 21.44 -8.27
C ALA A 2 5.60 22.89 -7.79
N GLN A 3 5.27 23.88 -8.65
CA GLN A 3 5.30 25.28 -8.23
C GLN A 3 4.37 25.48 -7.02
N ASN A 4 4.85 26.24 -6.05
CA ASN A 4 4.13 26.62 -4.82
C ASN A 4 3.57 25.44 -4.00
N TRP A 5 4.25 24.29 -4.00
CA TRP A 5 3.87 23.15 -3.16
C TRP A 5 4.75 23.05 -1.91
N ASN A 6 4.13 22.70 -0.79
CA ASN A 6 4.79 22.25 0.43
C ASN A 6 3.88 21.22 1.14
N PRO A 7 4.38 20.51 2.18
CA PRO A 7 3.59 19.48 2.86
C PRO A 7 2.28 19.96 3.50
N THR A 8 2.08 21.27 3.72
CA THR A 8 0.86 21.85 4.31
C THR A 8 -0.10 22.45 3.29
N SER A 9 0.28 22.55 2.02
CA SER A 9 -0.50 23.16 0.94
C SER A 9 -1.94 22.61 0.82
N TRP A 10 -2.11 21.31 1.08
CA TRP A 10 -3.40 20.63 1.09
C TRP A 10 -4.41 21.22 2.09
N ARG A 11 -3.95 21.85 3.19
CA ARG A 11 -4.82 22.44 4.22
C ARG A 11 -5.64 23.62 3.72
N SER A 12 -5.22 24.22 2.61
CA SER A 12 -5.95 25.30 1.94
C SER A 12 -7.03 24.80 0.96
N LYS A 13 -7.15 23.48 0.79
CA LYS A 13 -8.09 22.84 -0.15
C LYS A 13 -9.27 22.23 0.59
N SER A 14 -10.38 22.08 -0.12
CA SER A 14 -11.50 21.25 0.33
C SER A 14 -11.03 19.81 0.58
N ILE A 15 -11.53 19.20 1.65
CA ILE A 15 -11.13 17.85 2.05
C ILE A 15 -12.36 16.99 2.35
N GLN A 16 -12.26 15.69 2.01
CA GLN A 16 -13.31 14.70 2.23
C GLN A 16 -12.81 13.61 3.17
N GLN A 17 -13.72 12.90 3.82
CA GLN A 17 -13.43 11.66 4.58
C GLN A 17 -12.51 11.82 5.81
N VAL A 18 -12.29 13.04 6.28
CA VAL A 18 -11.52 13.31 7.51
C VAL A 18 -12.39 13.27 8.76
N PRO A 19 -11.83 12.93 9.93
CA PRO A 19 -12.54 12.99 11.21
C PRO A 19 -12.66 14.42 11.74
N ASP A 20 -13.71 14.65 12.54
CA ASP A 20 -13.87 15.84 13.35
C ASP A 20 -13.28 15.59 14.74
N TYR A 21 -12.02 15.98 14.94
CA TYR A 21 -11.35 15.86 16.24
C TYR A 21 -11.92 16.88 17.24
N PRO A 22 -12.26 16.48 18.48
CA PRO A 22 -12.85 17.39 19.46
C PRO A 22 -11.86 18.42 20.01
N ASP A 23 -10.56 18.10 20.01
CA ASP A 23 -9.48 18.98 20.46
C ASP A 23 -8.43 19.12 19.36
N MET A 24 -8.47 20.27 18.68
CA MET A 24 -7.53 20.60 17.61
C MET A 24 -6.11 20.89 18.13
N ALA A 25 -5.97 21.39 19.36
CA ALA A 25 -4.65 21.65 19.95
C ALA A 25 -3.94 20.33 20.28
N ALA A 26 -4.70 19.33 20.75
CA ALA A 26 -4.19 17.97 20.92
C ALA A 26 -3.77 17.35 19.58
N LEU A 27 -4.57 17.53 18.52
CA LEU A 27 -4.20 17.07 17.17
C LEU A 27 -2.89 17.70 16.67
N ASP A 28 -2.77 19.02 16.74
CA ASP A 28 -1.56 19.74 16.32
C ASP A 28 -0.33 19.29 17.12
N ALA A 29 -0.48 19.06 18.43
CA ALA A 29 0.58 18.55 19.29
C ALA A 29 1.01 17.12 18.90
N THR A 30 0.07 16.24 18.59
CA THR A 30 0.36 14.87 18.15
C THR A 30 1.04 14.86 16.78
N GLU A 31 0.57 15.66 15.81
CA GLU A 31 1.21 15.80 14.49
C GLU A 31 2.63 16.38 14.60
N ALA A 32 2.84 17.36 15.48
CA ALA A 32 4.17 17.92 15.74
C ALA A 32 5.14 16.90 16.39
N ARG A 33 4.62 15.96 17.19
CA ARG A 33 5.41 14.84 17.73
C ARG A 33 5.79 13.85 16.63
N LEU A 34 4.82 13.43 15.81
CA LEU A 34 5.06 12.53 14.67
C LEU A 34 6.10 13.10 13.69
N ALA A 35 6.07 14.41 13.46
CA ALA A 35 7.03 15.08 12.58
C ALA A 35 8.50 14.89 13.00
N LYS A 36 8.75 14.63 14.29
CA LYS A 36 10.10 14.40 14.86
C LYS A 36 10.51 12.93 14.86
N PHE A 37 9.60 12.00 14.58
CA PHE A 37 9.94 10.56 14.56
C PHE A 37 10.71 10.18 13.30
N PRO A 38 11.53 9.11 13.34
CA PRO A 38 12.18 8.57 12.15
C PRO A 38 11.19 8.28 11.01
N PRO A 39 11.63 8.35 9.74
CA PRO A 39 10.81 7.90 8.61
C PRO A 39 10.57 6.39 8.68
N LEU A 40 9.44 5.89 8.17
CA LEU A 40 9.23 4.44 8.04
C LEU A 40 10.01 3.88 6.85
N VAL A 41 10.10 4.64 5.75
CA VAL A 41 10.81 4.25 4.53
C VAL A 41 11.81 5.32 4.10
N PHE A 42 12.90 4.91 3.45
CA PHE A 42 13.84 5.85 2.85
C PHE A 42 13.43 6.25 1.43
N ALA A 43 13.66 7.50 1.04
CA ALA A 43 13.33 8.02 -0.29
C ALA A 43 13.97 7.22 -1.45
N GLY A 44 15.19 6.71 -1.24
CA GLY A 44 15.86 5.83 -2.21
C GLY A 44 15.08 4.54 -2.49
N GLU A 45 14.34 4.02 -1.53
CA GLU A 45 13.52 2.81 -1.70
C GLU A 45 12.27 3.10 -2.52
N ALA A 46 11.63 4.27 -2.30
CA ALA A 46 10.52 4.73 -3.13
C ALA A 46 10.97 4.96 -4.59
N ARG A 47 12.20 5.46 -4.81
CA ARG A 47 12.79 5.55 -6.16
C ARG A 47 13.01 4.18 -6.79
N ARG A 48 13.52 3.20 -6.04
CA ARG A 48 13.65 1.81 -6.53
C ARG A 48 12.31 1.23 -6.92
N LEU A 49 11.27 1.43 -6.11
CA LEU A 49 9.92 1.01 -6.45
C LEU A 49 9.43 1.68 -7.74
N LYS A 50 9.58 3.00 -7.87
CA LYS A 50 9.19 3.73 -9.08
C LYS A 50 9.89 3.19 -10.33
N ALA A 51 11.20 2.92 -10.25
CA ALA A 51 11.95 2.31 -11.36
C ALA A 51 11.45 0.90 -11.71
N SER A 52 11.09 0.09 -10.73
CA SER A 52 10.46 -1.22 -10.97
C SER A 52 9.08 -1.09 -11.59
N LEU A 53 8.27 -0.10 -11.17
CA LEU A 53 6.97 0.18 -11.76
C LEU A 53 7.07 0.74 -13.19
N ALA A 54 8.15 1.44 -13.53
CA ALA A 54 8.40 1.87 -14.90
C ALA A 54 8.53 0.66 -15.85
N LYS A 55 9.29 -0.37 -15.42
CA LYS A 55 9.37 -1.65 -16.16
C LYS A 55 8.03 -2.34 -16.28
N VAL A 56 7.19 -2.28 -15.24
CA VAL A 56 5.82 -2.82 -15.28
C VAL A 56 4.98 -2.08 -16.34
N SER A 57 5.05 -0.74 -16.41
CA SER A 57 4.33 0.03 -17.43
C SER A 57 4.80 -0.24 -18.86
N GLU A 58 6.04 -0.71 -19.03
CA GLU A 58 6.61 -1.11 -20.32
C GLU A 58 6.34 -2.58 -20.67
N GLY A 59 5.55 -3.29 -19.85
CA GLY A 59 5.24 -4.71 -20.05
C GLY A 59 6.44 -5.63 -19.78
N GLN A 60 7.42 -5.21 -18.97
CA GLN A 60 8.61 -5.98 -18.57
C GLN A 60 8.54 -6.48 -17.12
N GLY A 61 7.35 -6.48 -16.53
CA GLY A 61 7.12 -6.89 -15.16
C GLY A 61 5.64 -6.89 -14.80
N PHE A 62 5.32 -7.47 -13.66
CA PHE A 62 3.96 -7.54 -13.14
C PHE A 62 3.89 -6.96 -11.73
N LEU A 63 2.87 -6.15 -11.42
CA LEU A 63 2.65 -5.63 -10.07
C LEU A 63 1.71 -6.56 -9.30
N LEU A 64 2.18 -7.13 -8.19
CA LEU A 64 1.33 -7.75 -7.17
C LEU A 64 1.18 -6.77 -6.00
N GLN A 65 -0.04 -6.27 -5.80
CA GLN A 65 -0.39 -5.43 -4.65
C GLN A 65 -1.54 -6.06 -3.85
N GLY A 66 -1.39 -6.22 -2.54
CA GLY A 66 -2.39 -6.93 -1.72
C GLY A 66 -2.12 -6.89 -0.21
N GLY A 67 -3.12 -7.26 0.58
CA GLY A 67 -3.09 -7.23 2.05
C GLY A 67 -4.40 -6.75 2.63
N ASP A 68 -4.36 -6.32 3.88
CA ASP A 68 -5.56 -6.06 4.65
C ASP A 68 -6.41 -4.93 4.06
N CYS A 69 -7.72 -5.01 4.32
CA CYS A 69 -8.65 -3.94 4.01
C CYS A 69 -8.35 -2.71 4.91
N ALA A 70 -8.24 -2.95 6.21
CA ALA A 70 -7.43 -2.12 7.09
C ALA A 70 -6.85 -2.95 8.24
N GLU A 71 -5.63 -2.60 8.60
CA GLU A 71 -4.92 -3.12 9.76
C GLU A 71 -5.64 -2.71 11.06
N SER A 72 -5.56 -3.56 12.07
CA SER A 72 -6.15 -3.39 13.40
C SER A 72 -5.06 -3.41 14.46
N PHE A 73 -5.20 -2.61 15.51
CA PHE A 73 -4.32 -2.62 16.68
C PHE A 73 -4.47 -3.91 17.50
N ALA A 74 -5.65 -4.52 17.48
CA ALA A 74 -5.94 -5.76 18.19
C ALA A 74 -5.31 -7.00 17.52
N GLU A 75 -5.15 -6.97 16.19
CA GLU A 75 -4.66 -8.10 15.39
C GLU A 75 -3.17 -7.99 15.05
N HIS A 76 -2.40 -7.27 15.89
CA HIS A 76 -0.97 -7.07 15.70
C HIS A 76 -0.14 -8.18 16.36
N GLY A 77 0.23 -9.19 15.56
CA GLY A 77 1.07 -10.30 16.00
C GLY A 77 2.12 -10.69 14.95
N ALA A 78 3.27 -11.18 15.42
CA ALA A 78 4.35 -11.63 14.54
C ALA A 78 3.91 -12.78 13.61
N ASP A 79 3.07 -13.69 14.11
CA ASP A 79 2.51 -14.79 13.32
C ASP A 79 1.60 -14.27 12.19
N THR A 80 0.75 -13.27 12.46
CA THR A 80 -0.11 -12.65 11.46
C THR A 80 0.72 -12.01 10.34
N ILE A 81 1.76 -11.24 10.70
CA ILE A 81 2.66 -10.59 9.73
C ILE A 81 3.41 -11.63 8.91
N ARG A 82 3.93 -12.68 9.55
CA ARG A 82 4.62 -13.79 8.89
C ARG A 82 3.69 -14.51 7.91
N ASP A 83 2.48 -14.83 8.32
CA ASP A 83 1.53 -15.59 7.52
C ASP A 83 1.01 -14.76 6.33
N PHE A 84 0.80 -13.45 6.53
CA PHE A 84 0.57 -12.51 5.43
C PHE A 84 1.74 -12.52 4.43
N PHE A 85 2.97 -12.36 4.92
CA PHE A 85 4.17 -12.32 4.07
C PHE A 85 4.34 -13.63 3.30
N ARG A 86 4.15 -14.78 3.96
CA ARG A 86 4.18 -16.11 3.33
C ARG A 86 3.15 -16.24 2.22
N ALA A 87 1.90 -15.87 2.47
CA ALA A 87 0.84 -15.91 1.46
C ALA A 87 1.18 -15.00 0.26
N PHE A 88 1.76 -13.83 0.54
CA PHE A 88 2.19 -12.90 -0.49
C PHE A 88 3.29 -13.48 -1.39
N LEU A 89 4.31 -14.11 -0.79
CA LEU A 89 5.39 -14.75 -1.54
C LEU A 89 4.91 -15.94 -2.37
N GLN A 90 3.97 -16.74 -1.85
CA GLN A 90 3.35 -17.83 -2.62
C GLN A 90 2.69 -17.31 -3.90
N MET A 91 1.87 -16.26 -3.80
CA MET A 91 1.25 -15.63 -4.98
C MET A 91 2.32 -15.05 -5.93
N ALA A 92 3.33 -14.39 -5.39
CA ALA A 92 4.38 -13.77 -6.20
C ALA A 92 5.17 -14.79 -7.03
N VAL A 93 5.51 -15.95 -6.46
CA VAL A 93 6.25 -17.01 -7.15
C VAL A 93 5.40 -17.64 -8.26
N VAL A 94 4.13 -17.94 -7.97
CA VAL A 94 3.16 -18.44 -8.96
C VAL A 94 3.02 -17.47 -10.14
N LEU A 95 2.85 -16.17 -9.86
CA LEU A 95 2.76 -15.14 -10.89
C LEU A 95 4.07 -14.98 -11.67
N THR A 96 5.22 -15.06 -11.02
CA THR A 96 6.53 -14.98 -11.68
C THR A 96 6.70 -16.12 -12.68
N PHE A 97 6.36 -17.35 -12.28
CA PHE A 97 6.43 -18.51 -13.14
C PHE A 97 5.43 -18.43 -14.30
N GLY A 98 4.18 -18.05 -14.02
CA GLY A 98 3.11 -17.98 -15.02
C GLY A 98 3.28 -16.84 -16.03
N ALA A 99 3.70 -15.65 -15.58
CA ALA A 99 3.92 -14.50 -16.45
C ALA A 99 5.29 -14.53 -17.14
N GLN A 100 6.23 -15.35 -16.65
CA GLN A 100 7.64 -15.34 -17.08
C GLN A 100 8.28 -13.96 -16.98
N GLN A 101 7.87 -13.18 -15.98
CA GLN A 101 8.28 -11.80 -15.77
C GLN A 101 8.53 -11.50 -14.29
N PRO A 102 9.41 -10.53 -13.97
CA PRO A 102 9.59 -10.08 -12.60
C PRO A 102 8.29 -9.58 -11.97
N VAL A 103 7.98 -10.06 -10.76
CA VAL A 103 6.84 -9.57 -9.99
C VAL A 103 7.30 -8.56 -8.94
N VAL A 104 6.83 -7.31 -9.05
CA VAL A 104 7.00 -6.25 -8.05
C VAL A 104 6.00 -6.48 -6.91
N LYS A 105 6.49 -6.61 -5.68
CA LYS A 105 5.70 -6.99 -4.50
C LYS A 105 5.41 -5.76 -3.62
N VAL A 106 4.15 -5.36 -3.52
CA VAL A 106 3.72 -4.20 -2.73
C VAL A 106 2.60 -4.58 -1.75
N GLY A 107 2.91 -4.66 -0.46
CA GLY A 107 1.94 -4.95 0.58
C GLY A 107 1.02 -3.78 0.90
N ARG A 108 -0.25 -4.04 1.18
CA ARG A 108 -1.16 -3.15 1.91
C ARG A 108 -0.98 -3.41 3.40
N ILE A 109 0.12 -2.90 3.96
CA ILE A 109 0.59 -3.22 5.31
C ILE A 109 1.52 -2.13 5.84
N ALA A 110 1.67 -2.04 7.15
CA ALA A 110 2.48 -1.06 7.87
C ALA A 110 2.01 0.40 7.65
N GLY A 111 0.70 0.62 7.54
CA GLY A 111 0.14 1.98 7.42
C GLY A 111 -1.33 2.04 6.99
N GLN A 112 -1.92 0.90 6.62
CA GLN A 112 -3.28 0.80 6.08
C GLN A 112 -4.32 0.79 7.20
N PHE A 113 -4.33 1.78 8.08
CA PHE A 113 -5.26 1.84 9.22
C PHE A 113 -6.53 2.63 8.91
N ALA A 114 -6.43 3.70 8.12
CA ALA A 114 -7.55 4.59 7.85
C ALA A 114 -8.53 3.98 6.83
N LYS A 115 -9.84 4.19 7.05
CA LYS A 115 -10.91 3.68 6.19
C LYS A 115 -11.90 4.79 5.78
N PRO A 116 -12.12 5.03 4.48
CA PRO A 116 -13.20 5.92 4.05
C PRO A 116 -14.56 5.25 4.29
N ARG A 117 -15.59 6.05 4.56
CA ARG A 117 -16.95 5.57 4.86
C ARG A 117 -17.98 6.20 3.94
N SER A 118 -18.98 5.41 3.55
CA SER A 118 -20.11 5.90 2.74
C SER A 118 -21.04 6.82 3.54
N SER A 119 -21.09 6.66 4.86
CA SER A 119 -21.85 7.51 5.79
C SER A 119 -20.94 7.91 6.95
N GLY A 120 -21.10 9.14 7.45
CA GLY A 120 -20.43 9.60 8.67
C GLY A 120 -21.03 8.99 9.95
N ILE A 121 -22.25 8.48 9.88
CA ILE A 121 -23.01 7.91 11.01
C ILE A 121 -23.27 6.41 10.78
N GLU A 122 -23.09 5.62 11.83
CA GLU A 122 -23.46 4.21 11.90
C GLU A 122 -24.63 4.06 12.88
N LYS A 123 -25.68 3.35 12.46
CA LYS A 123 -26.88 3.10 13.25
C LYS A 123 -26.99 1.62 13.61
N LYS A 124 -27.27 1.32 14.87
CA LYS A 124 -27.65 -0.01 15.35
C LYS A 124 -28.89 0.10 16.23
N GLY A 125 -30.03 -0.38 15.74
CA GLY A 125 -31.33 -0.14 16.38
C GLY A 125 -31.62 1.36 16.42
N ASP A 126 -31.93 1.88 17.60
CA ASP A 126 -32.27 3.29 17.82
C ASP A 126 -31.05 4.18 18.15
N VAL A 127 -29.85 3.59 18.25
CA VAL A 127 -28.62 4.31 18.59
C VAL A 127 -27.85 4.68 17.32
N GLU A 128 -27.48 5.95 17.21
CA GLU A 128 -26.66 6.51 16.13
C GLU A 128 -25.34 7.03 16.70
N LEU A 129 -24.22 6.56 16.15
CA LEU A 129 -22.87 6.97 16.55
C LEU A 129 -22.03 7.35 15.33
N PRO A 130 -20.95 8.15 15.49
CA PRO A 130 -19.96 8.33 14.45
C PRO A 130 -19.46 6.98 13.93
N SER A 131 -19.32 6.86 12.61
CA SER A 131 -18.81 5.65 11.98
C SER A 131 -17.37 5.37 12.42
N TYR A 132 -17.04 4.09 12.60
CA TYR A 132 -15.65 3.66 12.71
C TYR A 132 -14.86 4.01 11.43
N ARG A 133 -13.77 4.76 11.53
CA ARG A 133 -12.97 5.23 10.40
C ARG A 133 -11.57 4.59 10.34
N GLY A 134 -11.37 3.49 11.08
CA GLY A 134 -10.07 2.85 11.20
C GLY A 134 -9.38 3.18 12.51
N ASP A 135 -8.53 2.28 12.98
CA ASP A 135 -7.93 2.34 14.32
C ASP A 135 -7.06 3.56 14.56
N ILE A 136 -6.51 4.15 13.50
CA ILE A 136 -5.76 5.42 13.52
C ILE A 136 -6.64 6.64 13.87
N ILE A 137 -7.96 6.51 13.79
CA ILE A 137 -8.92 7.58 14.08
C ILE A 137 -9.71 7.28 15.34
N ASN A 138 -10.42 6.16 15.40
CA ASN A 138 -11.31 5.79 16.51
C ASN A 138 -11.42 4.26 16.68
N GLY A 139 -12.07 3.80 17.75
CA GLY A 139 -12.26 2.38 18.07
C GLY A 139 -13.39 1.72 17.28
N ILE A 140 -13.28 0.41 17.10
CA ILE A 140 -14.26 -0.40 16.36
C ILE A 140 -15.55 -0.62 17.17
N GLU A 141 -15.43 -0.62 18.50
CA GLU A 141 -16.50 -0.81 19.46
C GLU A 141 -17.64 0.19 19.22
N PHE A 142 -18.88 -0.27 19.30
CA PHE A 142 -20.05 0.57 19.09
C PHE A 142 -20.48 1.22 20.41
N THR A 143 -19.63 2.07 20.96
CA THR A 143 -19.92 2.89 22.15
C THR A 143 -19.59 4.36 21.88
N PRO A 144 -20.26 5.32 22.54
CA PRO A 144 -19.98 6.74 22.35
C PRO A 144 -18.50 7.09 22.54
N GLU A 145 -17.87 6.54 23.57
CA GLU A 145 -16.48 6.83 23.94
C GLU A 145 -15.49 6.30 22.89
N ALA A 146 -15.69 5.08 22.42
CA ALA A 146 -14.82 4.46 21.43
C ALA A 146 -14.88 5.18 20.07
N ARG A 147 -16.02 5.83 19.74
CA ARG A 147 -16.23 6.48 18.44
C ARG A 147 -15.71 7.91 18.37
N ILE A 148 -15.34 8.52 19.49
CA ILE A 148 -14.69 9.84 19.51
C ILE A 148 -13.29 9.72 18.85
N PRO A 149 -12.99 10.54 17.84
CA PRO A 149 -11.65 10.57 17.25
C PRO A 149 -10.59 10.97 18.29
N ASP A 150 -9.52 10.18 18.38
CA ASP A 150 -8.41 10.40 19.32
C ASP A 150 -7.10 10.60 18.54
N PRO A 151 -6.47 11.79 18.59
CA PRO A 151 -5.22 12.04 17.89
C PRO A 151 -4.08 11.08 18.27
N GLU A 152 -3.99 10.62 19.53
CA GLU A 152 -2.90 9.74 19.97
C GLU A 152 -2.89 8.39 19.26
N ARG A 153 -4.01 7.97 18.67
CA ARG A 153 -4.08 6.79 17.80
C ARG A 153 -3.14 6.89 16.59
N GLN A 154 -2.80 8.09 16.14
CA GLN A 154 -1.80 8.29 15.09
C GLN A 154 -0.39 7.88 15.54
N ILE A 155 -0.04 8.10 16.82
CA ILE A 155 1.23 7.64 17.40
C ILE A 155 1.25 6.11 17.50
N MET A 156 0.12 5.51 17.88
CA MET A 156 0.00 4.05 17.93
C MET A 156 0.14 3.42 16.54
N ALA A 157 -0.54 3.98 15.52
CA ALA A 157 -0.41 3.56 14.14
C ALA A 157 1.04 3.61 13.66
N TYR A 158 1.76 4.71 13.91
CA TYR A 158 3.19 4.82 13.58
C TYR A 158 4.02 3.71 14.24
N ARG A 159 3.82 3.45 15.54
CA ARG A 159 4.58 2.43 16.27
C ARG A 159 4.33 1.03 15.71
N GLN A 160 3.07 0.70 15.42
CA GLN A 160 2.71 -0.57 14.82
C GLN A 160 3.27 -0.71 13.40
N SER A 161 3.19 0.35 12.59
CA SER A 161 3.81 0.41 11.27
C SER A 161 5.31 0.15 11.33
N ALA A 162 6.02 0.81 12.26
CA ALA A 162 7.46 0.65 12.41
C ALA A 162 7.84 -0.78 12.82
N ALA A 163 7.13 -1.36 13.79
CA ALA A 163 7.35 -2.74 14.23
C ALA A 163 7.08 -3.75 13.10
N THR A 164 5.97 -3.57 12.38
CA THR A 164 5.56 -4.42 11.27
C THR A 164 6.57 -4.36 10.12
N LEU A 165 6.97 -3.15 9.72
CA LEU A 165 7.94 -2.95 8.64
C LEU A 165 9.32 -3.51 9.02
N ASN A 166 9.76 -3.35 10.26
CA ASN A 166 11.01 -3.95 10.72
C ASN A 166 10.99 -5.47 10.59
N LEU A 167 9.88 -6.11 10.98
CA LEU A 167 9.74 -7.57 10.87
C LEU A 167 9.66 -8.02 9.40
N LEU A 168 8.93 -7.30 8.55
CA LEU A 168 8.87 -7.57 7.10
C LEU A 168 10.27 -7.48 6.46
N ARG A 169 11.06 -6.48 6.82
CA ARG A 169 12.46 -6.34 6.36
C ARG A 169 13.32 -7.52 6.80
N ALA A 170 13.15 -7.97 8.04
CA ALA A 170 13.84 -9.16 8.55
C ALA A 170 13.43 -10.43 7.78
N PHE A 171 12.16 -10.60 7.42
CA PHE A 171 11.75 -11.74 6.60
C PHE A 171 12.23 -11.66 5.14
N ALA A 172 12.17 -10.46 4.54
CA ALA A 172 12.58 -10.21 3.17
C ALA A 172 14.08 -10.43 2.93
N MET A 173 14.92 -10.08 3.91
CA MET A 173 16.39 -10.15 3.80
C MET A 173 17.02 -11.30 4.60
N GLY A 174 16.36 -11.77 5.66
CA GLY A 174 16.89 -12.75 6.62
C GLY A 174 16.67 -14.22 6.23
N GLY A 175 16.43 -14.52 4.95
CA GLY A 175 16.29 -15.87 4.42
C GLY A 175 14.89 -16.49 4.51
N TYR A 176 13.91 -15.83 5.15
CA TYR A 176 12.52 -16.26 5.06
C TYR A 176 11.99 -16.12 3.63
N ALA A 177 12.48 -15.17 2.84
CA ALA A 177 12.10 -15.05 1.42
C ALA A 177 12.86 -15.99 0.46
N ASN A 178 13.72 -16.88 0.97
CA ASN A 178 14.54 -17.76 0.13
C ASN A 178 13.66 -18.72 -0.69
N LEU A 179 13.87 -18.73 -2.01
CA LEU A 179 13.12 -19.56 -2.94
C LEU A 179 13.28 -21.07 -2.70
N ASP A 180 14.33 -21.52 -2.02
CA ASP A 180 14.46 -22.94 -1.63
C ASP A 180 13.36 -23.38 -0.66
N ASN A 181 12.72 -22.44 0.05
CA ASN A 181 11.60 -22.72 0.93
C ASN A 181 10.24 -22.76 0.20
N VAL A 182 10.20 -22.45 -1.10
CA VAL A 182 8.96 -22.37 -1.91
C VAL A 182 8.16 -23.66 -1.86
N HIS A 183 8.83 -24.81 -1.94
CA HIS A 183 8.17 -26.12 -1.85
C HIS A 183 7.46 -26.32 -0.50
N LYS A 184 8.09 -25.90 0.61
CA LYS A 184 7.48 -25.97 1.96
C LYS A 184 6.25 -25.07 2.06
N TRP A 185 6.27 -23.90 1.43
CA TRP A 185 5.12 -23.00 1.42
C TRP A 185 3.99 -23.57 0.57
N MET A 186 4.27 -24.07 -0.64
CA MET A 186 3.22 -24.48 -1.56
C MET A 186 2.51 -25.77 -1.13
N LEU A 187 3.23 -26.76 -0.60
CA LEU A 187 2.61 -28.03 -0.22
C LEU A 187 1.66 -27.93 0.99
N GLY A 188 1.80 -26.90 1.82
CA GLY A 188 0.97 -26.74 3.02
C GLY A 188 -0.52 -26.51 2.71
N PHE A 189 -0.85 -25.77 1.65
CA PHE A 189 -2.25 -25.42 1.32
C PHE A 189 -2.89 -26.36 0.30
N VAL A 190 -2.08 -27.04 -0.51
CA VAL A 190 -2.55 -27.88 -1.62
C VAL A 190 -3.24 -29.16 -1.14
N LYS A 191 -2.86 -29.68 0.03
CA LYS A 191 -3.37 -30.95 0.57
C LYS A 191 -4.89 -30.95 0.83
N ASP A 192 -5.47 -29.78 1.11
CA ASP A 192 -6.86 -29.66 1.57
C ASP A 192 -7.78 -28.90 0.59
N SER A 193 -7.32 -28.65 -0.64
CA SER A 193 -8.07 -27.86 -1.65
C SER A 193 -8.69 -28.75 -2.74
N PRO A 194 -9.96 -28.51 -3.15
CA PRO A 194 -10.56 -29.17 -4.32
C PRO A 194 -9.81 -28.90 -5.63
N GLN A 195 -9.08 -27.79 -5.70
CA GLN A 195 -8.23 -27.41 -6.84
C GLN A 195 -6.76 -27.83 -6.64
N GLY A 196 -6.48 -28.63 -5.60
CA GLY A 196 -5.14 -29.01 -5.17
C GLY A 196 -4.32 -29.66 -6.29
N GLU A 197 -4.93 -30.50 -7.13
CA GLU A 197 -4.20 -31.14 -8.25
C GLU A 197 -3.62 -30.14 -9.25
N GLN A 198 -4.36 -29.08 -9.60
CA GLN A 198 -3.88 -28.07 -10.55
C GLN A 198 -2.73 -27.27 -9.95
N TYR A 199 -2.86 -26.87 -8.69
CA TYR A 199 -1.79 -26.16 -7.98
C TYR A 199 -0.57 -27.06 -7.75
N LYS A 200 -0.76 -28.34 -7.47
CA LYS A 200 0.33 -29.31 -7.31
C LYS A 200 1.18 -29.40 -8.58
N LYS A 201 0.55 -29.51 -9.75
CA LYS A 201 1.27 -29.54 -11.04
C LYS A 201 2.14 -28.30 -11.24
N LEU A 202 1.64 -27.13 -10.84
CA LEU A 202 2.43 -25.89 -10.92
C LEU A 202 3.58 -25.89 -9.93
N ALA A 203 3.32 -26.32 -8.68
CA ALA A 203 4.32 -26.44 -7.63
C ALA A 203 5.46 -27.39 -8.04
N ASP A 204 5.13 -28.56 -8.58
CA ASP A 204 6.09 -29.56 -9.04
C ASP A 204 6.99 -28.98 -10.16
N ARG A 205 6.42 -28.26 -11.13
CA ARG A 205 7.19 -27.59 -12.19
C ARG A 205 8.14 -26.49 -11.68
N ILE A 206 7.71 -25.74 -10.67
CA ILE A 206 8.56 -24.73 -10.03
C ILE A 206 9.73 -25.44 -9.33
N SER A 207 9.46 -26.53 -8.60
CA SER A 207 10.50 -27.35 -7.97
C SER A 207 11.50 -27.90 -8.99
N GLU A 208 11.04 -28.51 -10.08
CA GLU A 208 11.92 -29.00 -11.16
C GLU A 208 12.80 -27.88 -11.75
N THR A 209 12.25 -26.66 -11.87
CA THR A 209 12.99 -25.50 -12.37
C THR A 209 14.09 -25.10 -11.39
N MET A 210 13.80 -25.08 -10.09
CA MET A 210 14.78 -24.78 -9.05
C MET A 210 15.88 -25.84 -8.99
N ASP A 211 15.53 -27.12 -9.11
CA ASP A 211 16.48 -28.23 -9.16
C ASP A 211 17.40 -28.13 -10.38
N PHE A 212 16.84 -27.77 -11.55
CA PHE A 212 17.63 -27.50 -12.75
C PHE A 212 18.59 -26.32 -12.56
N MET A 213 18.12 -25.20 -12.00
CA MET A 213 18.96 -24.04 -11.70
C MET A 213 20.11 -24.42 -10.77
N ALA A 214 19.84 -25.20 -9.72
CA ALA A 214 20.85 -25.69 -8.80
C ALA A 214 21.87 -26.60 -9.50
N ALA A 215 21.41 -27.50 -10.39
CA ALA A 215 22.27 -28.42 -11.14
C ALA A 215 23.25 -27.71 -12.10
N ILE A 216 22.88 -26.53 -12.63
CA ILE A 216 23.77 -25.69 -13.45
C ILE A 216 24.56 -24.67 -12.62
N GLY A 217 24.52 -24.78 -11.28
CA GLY A 217 25.30 -23.96 -10.36
C GLY A 217 24.68 -22.62 -9.99
N ILE A 218 23.35 -22.44 -10.13
CA ILE A 218 22.63 -21.24 -9.71
C ILE A 218 21.72 -21.60 -8.53
N ASN A 219 22.08 -21.16 -7.32
CA ASN A 219 21.32 -21.47 -6.10
C ASN A 219 21.36 -20.30 -5.09
N SER A 220 20.68 -20.45 -3.96
CA SER A 220 20.57 -19.38 -2.95
C SER A 220 21.88 -19.07 -2.19
N GLU A 221 22.87 -19.97 -2.23
CA GLU A 221 24.18 -19.76 -1.61
C GLU A 221 25.06 -18.81 -2.43
N ASN A 222 24.94 -18.85 -3.76
CA ASN A 222 25.77 -18.07 -4.68
C ASN A 222 25.01 -16.98 -5.46
N ASN A 223 23.67 -16.93 -5.35
CA ASN A 223 22.86 -15.92 -6.02
C ASN A 223 21.89 -15.23 -5.05
N HIS A 224 22.18 -13.98 -4.71
CA HIS A 224 21.38 -13.15 -3.81
C HIS A 224 19.92 -12.99 -4.27
N ALA A 225 19.66 -12.97 -5.58
CA ALA A 225 18.31 -12.81 -6.12
C ALA A 225 17.38 -14.00 -5.81
N LEU A 226 17.94 -15.15 -5.42
CA LEU A 226 17.17 -16.33 -4.98
C LEU A 226 16.95 -16.36 -3.46
N ARG A 227 17.79 -15.64 -2.69
CA ARG A 227 17.79 -15.67 -1.22
C ARG A 227 16.94 -14.56 -0.61
N GLU A 228 16.92 -13.41 -1.25
CA GLU A 228 16.35 -12.17 -0.74
C GLU A 228 15.37 -11.60 -1.75
N THR A 229 14.42 -10.79 -1.30
CA THR A 229 13.47 -10.16 -2.20
C THR A 229 13.09 -8.77 -1.73
N ASP A 230 12.94 -7.84 -2.66
CA ASP A 230 12.37 -6.54 -2.33
C ASP A 230 10.88 -6.69 -1.99
N PHE A 231 10.48 -6.12 -0.87
CA PHE A 231 9.08 -6.00 -0.46
C PHE A 231 8.78 -4.56 -0.06
N PHE A 232 7.81 -3.96 -0.74
CA PHE A 232 7.41 -2.59 -0.52
C PHE A 232 6.08 -2.52 0.22
N THR A 233 5.79 -1.38 0.83
CA THR A 233 4.57 -1.12 1.60
C THR A 233 3.75 -0.01 0.97
N SER A 234 2.44 -0.07 1.17
CA SER A 234 1.50 0.89 0.66
C SER A 234 0.24 1.01 1.50
N HIS A 235 -0.35 2.19 1.45
CA HIS A 235 -1.63 2.50 2.07
C HIS A 235 -2.35 3.66 1.37
N GLU A 236 -3.63 3.85 1.68
CA GLU A 236 -4.39 5.01 1.22
C GLU A 236 -3.91 6.25 1.97
N ALA A 237 -3.56 7.31 1.24
CA ALA A 237 -3.16 8.60 1.80
C ALA A 237 -4.38 9.36 2.35
N LEU A 238 -5.14 8.78 3.28
CA LEU A 238 -6.47 9.29 3.67
C LEU A 238 -6.39 10.38 4.74
N LEU A 239 -5.62 10.13 5.81
CA LEU A 239 -5.48 11.03 6.96
C LEU A 239 -4.27 11.96 6.73
N LEU A 240 -4.47 13.06 6.01
CA LEU A 240 -3.38 13.89 5.52
C LEU A 240 -2.52 14.56 6.61
N GLY A 241 -3.04 14.72 7.83
CA GLY A 241 -2.26 15.15 9.00
C GLY A 241 -1.12 14.17 9.33
N TYR A 242 -1.42 12.87 9.32
CA TYR A 242 -0.44 11.79 9.50
C TYR A 242 0.57 11.75 8.36
N GLU A 243 0.08 11.84 7.11
CA GLU A 243 0.93 11.83 5.92
C GLU A 243 1.88 13.04 5.87
N GLN A 244 1.37 14.23 6.17
CA GLN A 244 2.15 15.46 6.29
C GLN A 244 3.25 15.32 7.34
N ALA A 245 2.94 14.80 8.54
CA ALA A 245 3.92 14.63 9.61
C ALA A 245 5.05 13.66 9.22
N LEU A 246 4.75 12.67 8.38
CA LEU A 246 5.75 11.72 7.86
C LEU A 246 6.31 12.11 6.49
N THR A 247 6.11 13.34 6.04
CA THR A 247 6.70 13.85 4.79
C THR A 247 8.10 14.42 5.06
N ARG A 248 9.09 14.00 4.28
CA ARG A 248 10.50 14.40 4.47
C ARG A 248 11.14 14.86 3.18
N VAL A 249 12.09 15.77 3.31
CA VAL A 249 13.02 16.11 2.23
C VAL A 249 14.06 15.00 2.15
N ASP A 250 14.24 14.43 0.97
CA ASP A 250 15.34 13.53 0.69
C ASP A 250 16.66 14.31 0.63
N SER A 251 17.63 13.93 1.46
CA SER A 251 18.92 14.62 1.55
C SER A 251 19.74 14.54 0.25
N THR A 252 19.47 13.57 -0.63
CA THR A 252 20.22 13.40 -1.88
C THR A 252 19.69 14.21 -3.04
N SER A 253 18.36 14.40 -3.14
CA SER A 253 17.71 15.09 -4.27
C SER A 253 17.10 16.44 -3.90
N GLY A 254 16.84 16.69 -2.63
CA GLY A 254 16.05 17.85 -2.17
C GLY A 254 14.55 17.73 -2.43
N ASP A 255 14.09 16.59 -2.96
CA ASP A 255 12.68 16.34 -3.24
C ASP A 255 11.92 15.87 -1.99
N TRP A 256 10.61 16.09 -1.98
CA TRP A 256 9.72 15.64 -0.91
C TRP A 256 9.19 14.23 -1.14
N TYR A 257 9.21 13.41 -0.09
CA TYR A 257 8.64 12.06 -0.08
C TYR A 257 7.74 11.86 1.14
N ALA A 258 6.57 11.26 0.93
CA ALA A 258 5.79 10.67 2.01
C ALA A 258 6.54 9.43 2.50
N THR A 259 7.16 9.52 3.68
CA THR A 259 7.96 8.43 4.26
C THR A 259 7.16 7.51 5.16
N SER A 260 5.82 7.62 5.10
CA SER A 260 4.85 6.72 5.75
C SER A 260 4.74 5.36 5.03
N GLY A 261 5.03 5.31 3.73
CA GLY A 261 4.98 4.11 2.90
C GLY A 261 5.74 4.29 1.60
N HIS A 262 6.08 3.20 0.92
CA HIS A 262 6.85 3.29 -0.33
C HIS A 262 6.00 3.85 -1.47
N MET A 263 4.78 3.32 -1.60
CA MET A 263 3.73 3.79 -2.50
C MET A 263 2.53 4.21 -1.66
N ILE A 264 1.87 5.31 -2.02
CA ILE A 264 0.58 5.66 -1.42
C ILE A 264 -0.48 5.81 -2.51
N TRP A 265 -1.76 5.64 -2.20
CA TRP A 265 -2.80 5.85 -3.21
C TRP A 265 -3.89 6.82 -2.79
N ILE A 266 -4.55 7.39 -3.79
CA ILE A 266 -5.75 8.22 -3.65
C ILE A 266 -6.98 7.33 -3.85
N GLY A 267 -7.90 7.39 -2.90
CA GLY A 267 -9.14 6.63 -2.89
C GLY A 267 -10.17 7.11 -3.90
N ASP A 268 -11.14 6.27 -4.23
CA ASP A 268 -12.18 6.61 -5.21
C ASP A 268 -13.14 7.71 -4.71
N ARG A 269 -13.17 7.95 -3.38
CA ARG A 269 -13.98 8.99 -2.72
C ARG A 269 -13.20 10.30 -2.46
N THR A 270 -11.90 10.30 -2.72
CA THR A 270 -10.97 11.38 -2.37
C THR A 270 -10.13 11.85 -3.56
N ARG A 271 -10.54 11.51 -4.79
CA ARG A 271 -9.83 11.84 -6.03
C ARG A 271 -10.38 13.06 -6.77
N GLN A 272 -11.00 14.00 -6.07
CA GLN A 272 -11.46 15.24 -6.69
C GLN A 272 -10.24 16.09 -7.09
N PRO A 273 -10.13 16.54 -8.36
CA PRO A 273 -8.92 17.21 -8.87
C PRO A 273 -8.46 18.43 -8.07
N ASP A 274 -9.40 19.19 -7.52
CA ASP A 274 -9.19 20.43 -6.78
C ASP A 274 -9.09 20.26 -5.25
N HIS A 275 -9.13 19.01 -4.75
CA HIS A 275 -9.16 18.71 -3.31
C HIS A 275 -7.79 18.35 -2.71
N ALA A 276 -7.77 18.36 -1.38
CA ALA A 276 -6.59 18.17 -0.54
C ALA A 276 -5.76 16.92 -0.86
N HIS A 277 -6.39 15.78 -1.12
CA HIS A 277 -5.69 14.51 -1.38
C HIS A 277 -4.90 14.54 -2.70
N VAL A 278 -5.49 15.11 -3.76
CA VAL A 278 -4.79 15.31 -5.04
C VAL A 278 -3.69 16.35 -4.87
N GLU A 279 -3.95 17.46 -4.17
CA GLU A 279 -2.93 18.49 -3.89
C GLU A 279 -1.74 17.93 -3.12
N TYR A 280 -1.97 17.09 -2.10
CA TYR A 280 -0.90 16.45 -1.34
C TYR A 280 -0.06 15.53 -2.23
N CYS A 281 -0.71 14.62 -2.96
CA CYS A 281 -0.03 13.66 -3.82
C CYS A 281 0.69 14.29 -5.04
N ARG A 282 0.25 15.47 -5.48
CA ARG A 282 0.87 16.25 -6.57
C ARG A 282 2.35 16.57 -6.31
N GLY A 283 2.71 16.86 -5.05
CA GLY A 283 4.04 17.36 -4.73
C GLY A 283 5.05 16.35 -4.18
N ILE A 284 4.59 15.23 -3.62
CA ILE A 284 5.50 14.14 -3.20
C ILE A 284 6.05 13.40 -4.42
N LYS A 285 7.20 12.72 -4.27
CA LYS A 285 7.89 11.97 -5.34
C LYS A 285 7.75 10.45 -5.29
N ASN A 286 6.99 9.92 -4.32
CA ASN A 286 6.64 8.50 -4.27
C ASN A 286 5.95 8.06 -5.57
N PRO A 287 6.07 6.80 -6.00
CA PRO A 287 5.06 6.24 -6.90
C PRO A 287 3.68 6.30 -6.22
N ILE A 288 2.66 6.64 -6.99
CA ILE A 288 1.30 6.88 -6.49
C ILE A 288 0.28 5.99 -7.20
N GLY A 289 -0.69 5.50 -6.43
CA GLY A 289 -1.87 4.82 -6.97
C GLY A 289 -3.07 5.76 -7.09
N LEU A 290 -3.94 5.52 -8.07
CA LEU A 290 -5.21 6.22 -8.22
C LEU A 290 -6.34 5.22 -8.42
N LYS A 291 -7.30 5.16 -7.50
CA LYS A 291 -8.46 4.29 -7.64
C LYS A 291 -9.37 4.79 -8.77
N CYS A 292 -9.66 3.90 -9.72
CA CYS A 292 -10.52 4.18 -10.87
C CYS A 292 -11.82 3.37 -10.75
N GLY A 293 -12.87 3.99 -10.22
CA GLY A 293 -14.22 3.40 -10.11
C GLY A 293 -15.14 3.79 -11.27
N PRO A 294 -16.36 3.22 -11.32
CA PRO A 294 -17.32 3.45 -12.41
C PRO A 294 -17.75 4.90 -12.64
N SER A 295 -17.57 5.78 -11.65
CA SER A 295 -17.88 7.21 -11.75
C SER A 295 -16.79 8.05 -12.41
N LEU A 296 -15.63 7.47 -12.75
CA LEU A 296 -14.53 8.18 -13.42
C LEU A 296 -14.77 8.24 -14.93
N SER A 297 -14.79 9.44 -15.51
CA SER A 297 -14.80 9.67 -16.95
C SER A 297 -13.36 9.69 -17.52
N ALA A 298 -13.23 9.54 -18.84
CA ALA A 298 -11.95 9.65 -19.54
C ALA A 298 -11.31 11.04 -19.36
N ASP A 299 -12.07 12.12 -19.59
CA ASP A 299 -11.58 13.50 -19.42
C ASP A 299 -11.17 13.77 -17.97
N GLY A 300 -11.95 13.29 -16.99
CA GLY A 300 -11.60 13.43 -15.58
C GLY A 300 -10.36 12.62 -15.19
N LEU A 301 -10.09 11.50 -15.87
CA LEU A 301 -8.86 10.74 -15.68
C LEU A 301 -7.66 11.50 -16.27
N LEU A 302 -7.79 12.08 -17.48
CA LEU A 302 -6.74 12.87 -18.10
C LEU A 302 -6.38 14.09 -17.25
N GLU A 303 -7.36 14.81 -16.71
CA GLU A 303 -7.12 15.92 -15.77
C GLU A 303 -6.31 15.46 -14.55
N LEU A 304 -6.66 14.31 -13.96
CA LEU A 304 -5.93 13.76 -12.82
C LEU A 304 -4.51 13.32 -13.20
N ILE A 305 -4.30 12.77 -14.40
CA ILE A 305 -2.98 12.39 -14.91
C ILE A 305 -2.10 13.64 -15.09
N ASP A 306 -2.63 14.71 -15.68
CA ASP A 306 -1.91 15.96 -15.88
C ASP A 306 -1.46 16.58 -14.55
N ILE A 307 -2.27 16.45 -13.50
CA ILE A 307 -1.92 16.94 -12.15
C ILE A 307 -0.88 16.02 -11.48
N LEU A 308 -1.08 14.71 -11.53
CA LEU A 308 -0.34 13.74 -10.71
C LEU A 308 0.95 13.21 -11.36
N ASN A 309 1.01 13.25 -12.69
CA ASN A 309 2.15 12.84 -13.51
C ASN A 309 2.43 13.83 -14.67
N PRO A 310 2.66 15.12 -14.40
CA PRO A 310 2.80 16.16 -15.43
C PRO A 310 4.00 15.95 -16.37
N ALA A 311 5.02 15.22 -15.93
CA ALA A 311 6.21 14.90 -16.73
C ALA A 311 6.06 13.60 -17.53
N ASN A 312 4.89 12.94 -17.44
CA ASN A 312 4.65 11.61 -17.99
C ASN A 312 5.75 10.60 -17.61
N GLU A 313 6.16 10.60 -16.35
CA GLU A 313 7.23 9.74 -15.85
C GLU A 313 6.71 8.29 -15.72
N ALA A 314 7.40 7.34 -16.36
CA ALA A 314 7.08 5.92 -16.23
C ALA A 314 7.19 5.46 -14.77
N GLY A 315 6.25 4.62 -14.33
CA GLY A 315 6.19 4.12 -12.95
C GLY A 315 5.72 5.13 -11.89
N ARG A 316 5.47 6.39 -12.26
CA ARG A 316 4.95 7.41 -11.33
C ARG A 316 3.52 7.14 -10.89
N LEU A 317 2.62 6.82 -11.81
CA LEU A 317 1.18 6.71 -11.56
C LEU A 317 0.64 5.34 -11.95
N THR A 318 0.00 4.66 -11.01
CA THR A 318 -0.67 3.36 -11.22
C THR A 318 -2.18 3.54 -11.15
N LEU A 319 -2.89 3.20 -12.22
CA LEU A 319 -4.36 3.25 -12.28
C LEU A 319 -4.96 1.95 -11.73
N ILE A 320 -5.63 2.04 -10.57
CA ILE A 320 -6.17 0.88 -9.84
C ILE A 320 -7.67 0.74 -10.15
N CYS A 321 -7.99 0.00 -11.21
CA CYS A 321 -9.34 -0.20 -11.71
C CYS A 321 -10.20 -1.09 -10.80
N ARG A 322 -11.44 -0.66 -10.51
CA ARG A 322 -12.37 -1.36 -9.61
C ARG A 322 -13.84 -1.22 -10.02
N PHE A 323 -14.16 -1.64 -11.24
CA PHE A 323 -15.49 -1.43 -11.84
C PHE A 323 -16.57 -2.41 -11.35
N GLY A 324 -16.18 -3.60 -10.90
CA GLY A 324 -17.10 -4.74 -10.75
C GLY A 324 -17.03 -5.66 -11.97
N HIS A 325 -17.20 -6.97 -11.75
CA HIS A 325 -17.04 -7.99 -12.80
C HIS A 325 -18.03 -7.81 -13.95
N ASP A 326 -19.23 -7.30 -13.65
CA ASP A 326 -20.33 -7.01 -14.56
C ASP A 326 -20.11 -5.74 -15.39
N LYS A 327 -19.24 -4.83 -14.93
CA LYS A 327 -19.07 -3.47 -15.48
C LYS A 327 -17.71 -3.24 -16.14
N VAL A 328 -16.71 -4.08 -15.86
CA VAL A 328 -15.34 -3.87 -16.35
C VAL A 328 -15.25 -3.81 -17.87
N GLY A 329 -15.98 -4.65 -18.59
CA GLY A 329 -15.97 -4.67 -20.06
C GLY A 329 -16.53 -3.40 -20.69
N GLU A 330 -17.39 -2.68 -19.98
CA GLU A 330 -17.98 -1.43 -20.46
C GLU A 330 -17.12 -0.21 -20.09
N HIS A 331 -16.58 -0.19 -18.87
CA HIS A 331 -15.91 1.00 -18.32
C HIS A 331 -14.41 1.07 -18.63
N LEU A 332 -13.69 -0.05 -18.55
CA LEU A 332 -12.23 -0.04 -18.70
C LEU A 332 -11.78 0.38 -20.11
N PRO A 333 -12.39 -0.09 -21.23
CA PRO A 333 -11.92 0.30 -22.56
C PRO A 333 -12.01 1.80 -22.87
N ARG A 334 -12.85 2.54 -22.14
CA ARG A 334 -12.95 4.00 -22.29
C ARG A 334 -11.81 4.76 -21.61
N LEU A 335 -11.06 4.10 -20.72
CA LEU A 335 -9.94 4.69 -19.98
C LEU A 335 -8.55 4.29 -20.52
N ILE A 336 -8.48 3.26 -21.35
CA ILE A 336 -7.25 2.81 -22.04
C ILE A 336 -7.11 3.61 -23.33
#